data_AF-A0A7C7C9C8-F1
#
_entry.id   AF-A0A7C7C9C8-F1
#
_cell.length_a   1.000
_cell.length_b   1.000
_cell.length_c   1.000
_cell.angle_alpha   90.00
_cell.angle_beta   90.00
_cell.angle_gamma   90.00
#
_symmetry.space_group_name_H-M   'P 1'
#
loop_
_entity.id
_entity.type
_entity.pdbx_description
1 polymer ?
#
loop_
_entity_poly.entity_id
_entity_poly.type
_entity_poly.pdbx_seq_one_letter_code
_entity_poly.pdbx_strand_id
1 'polypeptide(L)' 'MKRGDLVKHPKGIETVCRKKYALGVILHVRGPATGRFETQVEVLWHGFPTYLIYNANQLEVISENR' A
#
# COMPACT_ATOMS: atom_id res chain seq x y z
N MET A 1 8.54 -2.90 5.35
CA MET A 1 7.33 -3.35 4.64
C MET A 1 7.52 -4.75 4.12
N LYS A 2 6.55 -5.61 4.41
CA LYS A 2 6.44 -6.98 3.91
C LYS A 2 4.97 -7.35 3.71
N ARG A 3 4.73 -8.47 3.04
CA ARG A 3 3.39 -9.02 2.87
C ARG A 3 2.69 -9.20 4.23
N GLY A 4 1.45 -8.75 4.30
CA GLY A 4 0.61 -8.80 5.50
C GLY A 4 0.71 -7.58 6.41
N ASP A 5 1.66 -6.67 6.21
CA ASP A 5 1.70 -5.42 6.98
C ASP A 5 0.44 -4.59 6.69
N LEU A 6 -0.05 -3.91 7.73
CA LEU A 6 -1.13 -2.94 7.60
C LEU A 6 -0.55 -1.57 7.29
N VAL A 7 -1.11 -0.95 6.25
CA VAL A 7 -0.72 0.39 5.80
C VAL A 7 -1.89 1.35 5.87
N LYS A 8 -1.56 2.62 6.05
CA LYS A 8 -2.50 3.73 5.95
C LYS A 8 -2.41 4.39 4.59
N HIS A 9 -3.53 4.91 4.12
CA HIS A 9 -3.59 5.68 2.88
C HIS A 9 -2.68 6.93 2.95
N PRO A 10 -1.87 7.21 1.92
CA PRO A 10 -1.12 8.47 1.82
C PRO A 10 -2.03 9.68 1.94
N LYS A 11 -1.61 10.69 2.72
CA LYS A 11 -2.31 11.97 2.86
C LYS A 11 -2.46 12.62 1.48
N GLY A 12 -3.68 13.00 1.10
CA GLY A 12 -3.96 13.73 -0.15
C GLY A 12 -4.52 12.90 -1.29
N ILE A 13 -4.54 11.56 -1.19
CA ILE A 13 -5.26 10.72 -2.16
C ILE A 13 -6.64 10.40 -1.58
N GLU A 14 -7.55 11.37 -1.65
CA GLU A 14 -8.94 11.23 -1.20
C GLU A 14 -9.85 10.55 -2.24
N THR A 15 -9.34 10.38 -3.47
CA THR A 15 -10.12 9.92 -4.62
C THR A 15 -10.41 8.43 -4.63
N VAL A 16 -9.59 7.62 -3.96
CA VAL A 16 -9.70 6.16 -4.05
C VAL A 16 -10.50 5.57 -2.90
N CYS A 17 -10.41 6.13 -1.70
CA CYS A 17 -11.28 5.72 -0.59
C CYS A 17 -11.91 6.94 0.08
N ARG A 18 -13.21 7.14 -0.12
CA ARG A 18 -14.01 8.18 0.55
C ARG A 18 -14.00 8.05 2.08
N LYS A 19 -13.53 6.92 2.61
CA LYS A 19 -13.27 6.75 4.04
C LYS A 19 -11.86 7.26 4.34
N LYS A 20 -11.77 8.38 5.06
CA LYS A 20 -10.54 9.09 5.51
C LYS A 20 -9.46 8.22 6.19
N TYR A 21 -9.73 6.94 6.46
CA TYR A 21 -8.83 6.02 7.15
C TYR A 21 -8.98 4.59 6.61
N ALA A 22 -8.97 4.42 5.29
CA ALA A 22 -8.92 3.08 4.72
C ALA A 22 -7.62 2.40 5.19
N LEU A 23 -7.76 1.30 5.92
CA LEU A 23 -6.68 0.39 6.25
C LEU A 23 -6.47 -0.50 5.02
N GLY A 24 -5.21 -0.65 4.62
CA GLY A 24 -4.79 -1.51 3.53
C GLY A 24 -3.91 -2.62 4.05
N VAL A 25 -3.94 -3.77 3.38
CA VAL A 25 -3.00 -4.87 3.63
C VAL A 25 -2.07 -5.02 2.44
N ILE A 26 -0.77 -5.17 2.70
CA ILE A 26 0.21 -5.44 1.65
C ILE A 26 0.02 -6.88 1.16
N LEU A 27 -0.32 -7.04 -0.12
CA LEU A 27 -0.41 -8.35 -0.76
C LEU A 27 0.94 -8.82 -1.28
N HIS A 28 1.70 -7.92 -1.88
CA HIS A 28 2.97 -8.24 -2.53
C HIS A 28 3.91 -7.04 -2.53
N VAL A 29 5.19 -7.29 -2.22
CA VAL A 29 6.28 -6.34 -2.38
C VAL A 29 7.06 -6.74 -3.64
N ARG A 30 6.98 -5.92 -4.68
CA ARG A 30 7.77 -6.09 -5.89
C ARG A 30 9.08 -5.33 -5.71
N GLY A 31 10.18 -6.07 -5.71
CA GLY A 31 11.52 -5.49 -5.70
C GLY A 31 11.72 -4.52 -6.88
N PRO A 32 12.73 -3.64 -6.82
CA PRO A 32 13.02 -2.73 -7.91
C PRO A 32 13.22 -3.53 -9.21
N ALA A 33 12.32 -3.31 -10.18
CA ALA A 33 12.48 -3.86 -11.51
C ALA A 33 13.70 -3.20 -12.17
N THR A 34 14.42 -3.91 -13.03
CA THR A 34 15.53 -3.36 -13.80
C THR A 34 15.10 -2.05 -14.49
N GLY A 35 15.71 -0.93 -14.10
CA GLY A 35 15.38 0.42 -14.60
C GLY A 35 14.38 1.24 -13.75
N ARG A 36 13.84 0.69 -12.65
CA ARG A 36 13.07 1.43 -11.63
C ARG A 36 13.80 1.36 -10.30
N PHE A 37 14.20 2.51 -9.77
CA PHE A 37 14.90 2.61 -8.48
C PHE A 37 14.00 2.38 -7.27
N GLU A 38 12.68 2.33 -7.45
CA GLU A 38 11.73 2.29 -6.34
C GLU A 38 11.01 0.94 -6.23
N THR A 39 10.91 0.46 -4.99
CA THR A 39 10.13 -0.74 -4.63
C THR A 39 8.65 -0.44 -4.79
N GLN A 40 7.92 -1.31 -5.49
CA GLN A 40 6.48 -1.19 -5.66
C GLN A 40 5.74 -2.15 -4.75
N VAL A 41 4.55 -1.75 -4.31
CA VAL A 41 3.76 -2.51 -3.34
C VAL A 41 2.32 -2.58 -3.79
N GLU A 42 1.79 -3.79 -3.83
CA GLU A 42 0.38 -4.06 -4.06
C GLU A 42 -0.36 -4.03 -2.72
N VAL A 43 -1.35 -3.15 -2.62
CA VAL A 43 -2.14 -2.95 -1.41
C VAL A 43 -3.61 -3.25 -1.71
N LEU A 44 -4.21 -4.13 -0.93
CA LEU A 44 -5.65 -4.34 -0.92
C LEU A 44 -6.27 -3.48 0.18
N TRP A 45 -7.16 -2.57 -0.21
CA TRP A 45 -7.84 -1.69 0.73
C TRP A 45 -9.17 -2.30 1.19
N HIS A 46 -9.49 -2.11 2.47
CA HIS A 46 -10.76 -2.56 3.01
C HIS A 46 -11.95 -1.94 2.26
N GLY A 47 -12.82 -2.78 1.70
CA GLY A 47 -13.99 -2.34 0.92
C GLY A 47 -13.69 -1.99 -0.53
N PHE A 48 -12.48 -2.29 -1.02
CA PHE A 48 -12.13 -2.19 -2.44
C PHE A 48 -12.02 -3.58 -3.05
N PRO A 49 -12.63 -3.84 -4.22
CA PRO A 49 -12.67 -5.18 -4.82
C PRO A 49 -11.33 -5.60 -5.45
N THR A 50 -10.38 -4.67 -5.56
CA THR A 50 -9.10 -4.87 -6.23
C THR A 50 -7.95 -4.23 -5.45
N TYR A 51 -6.73 -4.61 -5.79
CA TYR A 51 -5.52 -4.01 -5.24
C TYR A 51 -5.10 -2.79 -6.07
N LEU A 52 -4.32 -1.92 -5.42
CA LEU A 52 -3.68 -0.76 -6.03
C LEU A 52 -2.18 -0.84 -5.82
N ILE A 53 -1.43 -0.27 -6.77
CA ILE A 53 0.03 -0.29 -6.74
C ILE A 53 0.52 1.09 -6.30
N TYR A 54 1.39 1.10 -5.29
CA TYR A 54 2.05 2.30 -4.79
C TYR A 54 3.56 2.11 -4.80
N ASN A 55 4.30 3.22 -4.79
CA ASN A 55 5.71 3.18 -4.42
C ASN A 55 5.82 3.06 -2.90
N ALA A 56 6.83 2.33 -2.43
CA ALA A 56 6.98 2.02 -1.03
C ALA A 56 7.08 3.27 -0.12
N ASN A 57 7.69 4.34 -0.64
CA ASN A 57 7.84 5.63 0.04
C ASN A 57 6.53 6.43 0.18
N GLN A 58 5.46 6.03 -0.52
CA GLN A 58 4.15 6.68 -0.44
C GLN A 58 3.28 6.08 0.68
N LEU A 59 3.66 4.93 1.23
CA LEU A 59 2.87 4.21 2.23
C LEU A 59 3.45 4.37 3.62
N GLU A 60 2.56 4.50 4.61
CA GLU A 60 2.91 4.49 6.04
C GLU A 60 2.46 3.17 6.65
N VAL A 61 3.41 2.38 7.17
CA VAL A 61 3.10 1.14 7.92
C VAL A 61 2.64 1.49 9.32
N ILE A 62 1.47 0.99 9.69
CA ILE A 62 0.83 1.27 10.99
C ILE A 62 0.73 0.03 11.88
N SER A 63 0.90 -1.16 11.31
CA SER A 63 1.13 -2.39 12.06
C SER A 63 1.96 -3.34 11.22
N GLU A 64 3.05 -3.84 11.80
CA GLU A 64 3.86 -4.88 11.18
C GLU A 64 3.25 -6.26 11.47
N ASN A 65 3.15 -7.10 10.46
CA ASN A 65 2.85 -8.51 10.67
C ASN A 65 4.11 -9.15 11.29
N ARG A 66 4.00 -10.02 12.30
CA ARG A 66 5.20 -10.66 12.89
C ARG A 66 5.67 -11.81 12.03
#